data_AF-A0A0L6W723-F1
#
_entry.id   AF-A0A0L6W723-F1
#
_cell.length_a   1.000
_cell.length_b   1.000
_cell.length_c   1.000
_cell.angle_alpha   90.00
_cell.angle_beta   90.00
_cell.angle_gamma   90.00
#
_symmetry.space_group_name_H-M   'P 1'
#
loop_
_entity.id
_entity.type
_entity.pdbx_description
1 polymer ?
#
loop_
_entity_poly.entity_id
_entity_poly.type
_entity_poly.pdbx_seq_one_letter_code
_entity_poly.pdbx_strand_id
1 'polypeptide(L)'
;LDLYQLWWMCIHVVYEIKVKKTEMERYSAVKQLAAYMHQVLIEQLDRRFVLGFVLLFDELTLVLFDRSGVTMTKKAINIHKKPKIFIRIMTGLSSMSPAQLGWDTSMEIYRPISNDIKPSYTIADKFEGVYGKGRYNIHWLIDVEQGDEVEKYVAVSMISAIRSAEICGRATVVYEVVKFDEKDDPKETYALKRYWRPIRSGNSDLYPSEGKIYEIIDEGQEDDTLKHAIVYHDIKVDDQVDSTFELIRRGMVAERYERPVKPLPASRAETDADAELRADRRDVPEDSPTPTADPSILTPLDRHHMNILMPMGLEIKLGVLASRSPFFCASTDHFYDRGKTWQ
;
A
#
# COMPACT_ATOMS: atom_id res chain seq x y z
N LEU A 1 -11.55 7.93 -16.89
CA LEU A 1 -10.17 7.41 -16.78
C LEU A 1 -9.51 7.57 -18.13
N ASP A 2 -8.26 8.02 -18.19
CA ASP A 2 -7.52 7.93 -19.45
C ASP A 2 -7.14 6.47 -19.73
N LEU A 3 -6.82 6.18 -21.00
CA LEU A 3 -6.49 4.83 -21.44
C LEU A 3 -5.34 4.25 -20.60
N TYR A 4 -4.31 5.04 -20.30
CA TYR A 4 -3.13 4.61 -19.57
C TYR A 4 -3.48 4.12 -18.17
N GLN A 5 -4.31 4.86 -17.43
CA GLN A 5 -4.72 4.45 -16.09
C GLN A 5 -5.57 3.18 -16.12
N LEU A 6 -6.43 3.02 -17.13
CA LEU A 6 -7.18 1.78 -17.32
C LEU A 6 -6.27 0.57 -17.53
N TRP A 7 -5.21 0.68 -18.32
CA TRP A 7 -4.23 -0.41 -18.48
C TRP A 7 -3.61 -0.83 -17.16
N TRP A 8 -3.26 0.14 -16.30
CA TRP A 8 -2.75 -0.18 -14.97
C TRP A 8 -3.77 -0.91 -14.11
N MET A 9 -5.06 -0.57 -14.16
CA MET A 9 -6.12 -1.27 -13.41
C MET A 9 -6.33 -2.74 -13.83
N CYS A 10 -5.75 -3.17 -14.95
CA CYS A 10 -5.93 -4.54 -15.47
C CYS A 10 -4.75 -5.47 -15.17
N ILE A 11 -3.67 -4.97 -14.56
CA ILE A 11 -2.48 -5.77 -14.28
C ILE A 11 -2.75 -6.66 -13.07
N HIS A 12 -2.64 -7.99 -13.22
CA HIS A 12 -2.81 -8.94 -12.10
C HIS A 12 -1.49 -9.39 -11.48
N VAL A 13 -0.50 -9.71 -12.32
CA VAL A 13 0.78 -10.27 -11.93
C VAL A 13 1.87 -9.61 -12.77
N VAL A 14 2.98 -9.26 -12.14
CA VAL A 14 4.14 -8.66 -12.83
C VAL A 14 5.29 -9.65 -12.85
N TYR A 15 6.07 -9.66 -13.93
CA TYR A 15 7.25 -10.51 -14.02
C TYR A 15 8.42 -9.80 -14.67
N GLU A 16 9.63 -10.24 -14.31
CA GLU A 16 10.88 -9.73 -14.85
C GLU A 16 11.71 -10.88 -15.44
N ILE A 17 12.18 -10.74 -16.68
CA ILE A 17 12.93 -11.78 -17.38
C ILE A 17 14.34 -11.28 -17.70
N LYS A 18 15.35 -12.03 -17.28
CA LYS A 18 16.75 -11.79 -17.65
C LYS A 18 17.40 -13.07 -18.15
N VAL A 19 18.47 -12.93 -18.93
CA VAL A 19 19.20 -14.08 -19.51
C VAL A 19 20.29 -14.60 -18.57
N LYS A 20 20.90 -13.74 -17.74
CA LYS A 20 22.03 -14.11 -16.88
C LYS A 20 21.54 -14.70 -15.55
N LYS A 21 22.19 -15.77 -15.09
CA LYS A 21 21.88 -16.49 -13.84
C LYS A 21 22.88 -16.20 -12.71
N THR A 22 23.24 -14.94 -12.52
CA THR A 22 24.12 -14.57 -11.41
C THR A 22 23.29 -14.09 -10.24
N GLU A 23 23.81 -14.22 -9.01
CA GLU A 23 23.12 -13.70 -7.83
C GLU A 23 22.96 -12.17 -7.88
N MET A 24 23.95 -11.46 -8.43
CA MET A 24 23.85 -10.02 -8.70
C MET A 24 22.70 -9.70 -9.67
N GLU A 25 22.53 -10.51 -10.73
CA GLU A 25 21.42 -10.34 -11.67
C GLU A 25 20.08 -10.64 -10.98
N ARG A 26 20.01 -11.69 -10.14
CA ARG A 26 18.83 -12.00 -9.33
C ARG A 26 18.43 -10.82 -8.47
N TYR A 27 19.36 -10.26 -7.70
CA TYR A 27 19.10 -9.10 -6.86
C TYR A 27 18.66 -7.88 -7.69
N SER A 28 19.34 -7.62 -8.82
CA SER A 28 18.98 -6.51 -9.70
C SER A 28 17.59 -6.67 -10.32
N ALA A 29 17.23 -7.88 -10.73
CA ALA A 29 15.93 -8.20 -11.32
C ALA A 29 14.80 -8.12 -10.28
N VAL A 30 15.01 -8.63 -9.06
CA VAL A 30 14.04 -8.45 -7.96
C VAL A 30 13.87 -6.96 -7.64
N LYS A 31 14.96 -6.18 -7.62
CA LYS A 31 14.88 -4.73 -7.40
C LYS A 31 14.08 -4.02 -8.51
N GLN A 32 14.23 -4.43 -9.76
CA GLN A 32 13.44 -3.90 -10.88
C GLN A 32 11.97 -4.30 -10.78
N LEU A 33 11.70 -5.59 -10.52
CA LEU A 33 10.35 -6.09 -10.29
C LEU A 33 9.65 -5.34 -9.14
N ALA A 34 10.36 -5.09 -8.04
CA ALA A 34 9.88 -4.30 -6.91
C ALA A 34 9.46 -2.88 -7.32
N ALA A 35 10.16 -2.24 -8.25
CA ALA A 35 9.76 -0.93 -8.77
C ALA A 35 8.45 -1.00 -9.58
N TYR A 36 8.26 -2.05 -10.37
CA TYR A 36 7.01 -2.26 -11.10
C TYR A 36 5.83 -2.59 -10.18
N MET A 37 6.05 -3.47 -9.19
CA MET A 37 5.05 -3.79 -8.17
C MET A 37 4.66 -2.57 -7.35
N HIS A 38 5.62 -1.70 -7.02
CA HIS A 38 5.34 -0.43 -6.37
C HIS A 38 4.47 0.48 -7.25
N GLN A 39 4.71 0.54 -8.57
CA GLN A 39 3.84 1.26 -9.50
C GLN A 39 2.42 0.67 -9.53
N VAL A 40 2.27 -0.66 -9.47
CA VAL A 40 0.96 -1.30 -9.37
C VAL A 40 0.21 -0.81 -8.12
N LEU A 41 0.85 -0.77 -6.95
CA LEU A 41 0.24 -0.25 -5.71
C LEU A 41 -0.10 1.25 -5.78
N ILE A 42 0.62 2.03 -6.60
CA ILE A 42 0.34 3.46 -6.84
C ILE A 42 -0.92 3.65 -7.69
N GLU A 43 -1.10 2.80 -8.71
CA GLU A 43 -2.15 2.95 -9.71
C GLU A 43 -3.46 2.27 -9.30
N GLN A 44 -3.35 1.16 -8.56
CA GLN A 44 -4.47 0.34 -8.09
C GLN A 44 -4.67 0.54 -6.59
N LEU A 45 -5.52 1.50 -6.21
CA LEU A 45 -5.74 1.86 -4.80
C LEU A 45 -6.45 0.77 -3.99
N ASP A 46 -7.10 -0.16 -4.67
CA ASP A 46 -7.69 -1.38 -4.11
C ASP A 46 -6.72 -2.59 -4.19
N ARG A 47 -5.41 -2.34 -4.34
CA ARG A 47 -4.38 -3.39 -4.27
C ARG A 47 -3.75 -3.45 -2.88
N ARG A 48 -3.86 -4.61 -2.25
CA ARG A 48 -3.32 -4.92 -0.92
C ARG A 48 -1.89 -5.44 -0.97
N PHE A 49 -1.61 -6.33 -1.92
CA PHE A 49 -0.29 -6.89 -2.17
C PHE A 49 -0.16 -7.30 -3.64
N VAL A 50 1.06 -7.42 -4.17
CA VAL A 50 1.32 -7.82 -5.55
C VAL A 50 2.13 -9.11 -5.57
N LEU A 51 1.66 -10.08 -6.34
CA LEU A 51 2.42 -11.29 -6.67
C LEU A 51 3.17 -11.08 -7.99
N GLY A 52 4.35 -11.68 -8.06
CA GLY A 52 5.12 -11.71 -9.29
C GLY A 52 6.29 -12.66 -9.22
N PHE A 53 7.07 -12.67 -10.29
CA PHE A 53 8.21 -13.56 -10.37
C PHE A 53 9.33 -13.01 -11.24
N VAL A 54 10.54 -13.41 -10.90
CA VAL A 54 11.73 -13.21 -11.75
C VAL A 54 12.05 -14.53 -12.43
N LEU A 55 12.28 -14.51 -13.73
CA LEU A 55 12.80 -15.65 -14.50
C LEU A 55 14.19 -15.32 -15.06
N LEU A 56 15.22 -15.90 -14.45
CA LEU A 56 16.60 -15.80 -14.93
C LEU A 56 16.93 -17.01 -15.81
N PHE A 57 16.71 -16.86 -17.11
CA PHE A 57 16.80 -17.92 -18.12
C PHE A 57 15.93 -19.16 -17.77
N ASP A 58 16.34 -20.06 -16.87
CA ASP A 58 15.51 -21.17 -16.37
C ASP A 58 15.24 -21.16 -14.86
N GLU A 59 15.72 -20.16 -14.14
CA GLU A 59 15.61 -20.05 -12.69
C GLU A 59 14.49 -19.09 -12.30
N LEU A 60 13.40 -19.64 -11.76
CA LEU A 60 12.23 -18.88 -11.31
C LEU A 60 12.35 -18.52 -9.82
N THR A 61 12.21 -17.25 -9.49
CA THR A 61 12.08 -16.75 -8.10
C THR A 61 10.70 -16.12 -7.95
N LEU A 62 9.88 -16.62 -7.03
CA LEU A 62 8.60 -16.00 -6.71
C LEU A 62 8.82 -14.85 -5.73
N VAL A 63 8.05 -13.78 -5.91
CA VAL A 63 8.12 -12.56 -5.11
C VAL A 63 6.72 -12.15 -4.70
N LEU A 64 6.53 -11.90 -3.40
CA LEU A 64 5.36 -11.31 -2.79
C LEU A 64 5.75 -9.92 -2.27
N PHE A 65 4.96 -8.92 -2.64
CA PHE A 65 5.19 -7.53 -2.28
C PHE A 65 3.96 -6.99 -1.55
N ASP A 66 4.08 -6.69 -0.27
CA ASP A 66 2.98 -6.21 0.58
C ASP A 66 3.41 -4.99 1.42
N ARG A 67 2.52 -4.53 2.31
CA ARG A 67 2.76 -3.36 3.16
C ARG A 67 3.76 -3.57 4.31
N SER A 68 4.31 -4.78 4.41
CA SER A 68 5.40 -5.15 5.31
C SER A 68 6.69 -5.49 4.55
N GLY A 69 6.74 -5.16 3.25
CA GLY A 69 7.94 -5.26 2.41
C GLY A 69 7.90 -6.40 1.39
N VAL A 70 9.09 -6.87 1.01
CA VAL A 70 9.28 -7.84 -0.06
C VAL A 70 9.70 -9.19 0.50
N THR A 71 8.96 -10.24 0.17
CA THR A 71 9.29 -11.63 0.47
C THR A 71 9.54 -12.38 -0.82
N MET A 72 10.54 -13.25 -0.86
CA MET A 72 10.83 -14.05 -2.06
C MET A 72 11.24 -15.47 -1.72
N THR A 73 11.15 -16.38 -2.69
CA THR A 73 11.65 -17.75 -2.53
C THR A 73 13.17 -17.74 -2.27
N LYS A 74 13.59 -18.34 -1.16
CA LYS A 74 15.01 -18.43 -0.75
C LYS A 74 15.93 -18.98 -1.85
N LYS A 75 15.50 -20.05 -2.53
CA LYS A 75 16.21 -20.66 -3.66
C LYS A 75 15.36 -20.55 -4.91
N ALA A 76 16.00 -20.22 -6.04
CA ALA A 76 15.33 -20.24 -7.32
C ALA A 76 14.95 -21.66 -7.74
N ILE A 77 13.86 -21.77 -8.49
CA ILE A 77 13.30 -23.02 -8.98
C ILE A 77 13.73 -23.18 -10.43
N ASN A 78 14.59 -24.16 -10.71
CA ASN A 78 14.92 -24.49 -12.10
C ASN A 78 13.71 -25.14 -12.78
N ILE A 79 13.11 -24.46 -13.76
CA ILE A 79 11.83 -24.86 -14.38
C ILE A 79 11.98 -26.11 -15.25
N HIS A 80 13.16 -26.37 -15.83
CA HIS A 80 13.41 -27.57 -16.63
C HIS A 80 13.61 -28.81 -15.75
N LYS A 81 14.22 -28.66 -14.58
CA LYS A 81 14.37 -29.74 -13.60
C LYS A 81 13.09 -30.02 -12.83
N LYS A 82 12.23 -28.99 -12.64
CA LYS A 82 10.99 -29.08 -11.86
C LYS A 82 9.77 -28.54 -12.65
N PRO A 83 9.47 -29.10 -13.84
CA PRO A 83 8.41 -28.56 -14.72
C PRO A 83 7.02 -28.66 -14.10
N LYS A 84 6.75 -29.69 -13.28
CA LYS A 84 5.48 -29.82 -12.56
C LYS A 84 5.25 -28.69 -11.55
N ILE A 85 6.31 -28.19 -10.91
CA ILE A 85 6.20 -27.05 -9.99
C ILE A 85 5.95 -25.77 -10.78
N PHE A 86 6.63 -25.57 -11.90
CA PHE A 86 6.39 -24.43 -12.79
C PHE A 86 4.94 -24.39 -13.29
N ILE A 87 4.40 -25.52 -13.78
CA ILE A 87 3.00 -25.62 -14.21
C ILE A 87 2.06 -25.30 -13.05
N ARG A 88 2.28 -25.87 -11.87
CA ARG A 88 1.45 -25.58 -10.68
C ARG A 88 1.46 -24.10 -10.30
N ILE A 89 2.61 -23.44 -10.40
CA ILE A 89 2.72 -21.99 -10.14
C ILE A 89 1.87 -21.21 -11.15
N MET A 90 2.04 -21.49 -12.45
CA MET A 90 1.31 -20.77 -13.50
C MET A 90 -0.19 -21.03 -13.41
N THR A 91 -0.60 -22.30 -13.25
CA THR A 91 -2.01 -22.65 -13.02
C THR A 91 -2.55 -21.99 -11.76
N GLY A 92 -1.77 -21.94 -10.68
CA GLY A 92 -2.15 -21.25 -9.45
C GLY A 92 -2.42 -19.77 -9.68
N LEU A 93 -1.46 -19.04 -10.26
CA LEU A 93 -1.62 -17.62 -10.58
C LEU A 93 -2.82 -17.35 -11.49
N SER A 94 -3.10 -18.24 -12.46
CA SER A 94 -4.24 -18.09 -13.38
C SER A 94 -5.59 -18.48 -12.79
N SER A 95 -5.65 -19.19 -11.66
CA SER A 95 -6.89 -19.70 -11.06
C SER A 95 -7.19 -19.12 -9.67
N MET A 96 -6.28 -18.33 -9.12
CA MET A 96 -6.48 -17.62 -7.85
C MET A 96 -7.69 -16.68 -7.91
N SER A 97 -8.43 -16.60 -6.80
CA SER A 97 -9.48 -15.60 -6.65
C SER A 97 -8.90 -14.17 -6.69
N PRO A 98 -9.71 -13.14 -6.94
CA PRO A 98 -9.24 -11.75 -6.88
C PRO A 98 -8.58 -11.40 -5.54
N ALA A 99 -9.15 -11.84 -4.42
CA ALA A 99 -8.55 -11.67 -3.10
C ALA A 99 -7.18 -12.36 -2.98
N GLN A 100 -7.02 -13.56 -3.55
CA GLN A 100 -5.73 -14.26 -3.57
C GLN A 100 -4.69 -13.60 -4.49
N LEU A 101 -5.13 -12.85 -5.51
CA LEU A 101 -4.28 -11.99 -6.34
C LEU A 101 -4.00 -10.62 -5.70
N GLY A 102 -4.52 -10.37 -4.50
CA GLY A 102 -4.26 -9.16 -3.72
C GLY A 102 -5.17 -7.98 -4.03
N TRP A 103 -6.27 -8.20 -4.76
CA TRP A 103 -7.35 -7.23 -4.83
C TRP A 103 -8.08 -7.13 -3.49
N ASP A 104 -8.51 -5.92 -3.13
CA ASP A 104 -9.40 -5.65 -2.03
C ASP A 104 -10.85 -5.84 -2.49
N THR A 105 -11.52 -6.86 -1.95
CA THR A 105 -12.91 -7.17 -2.31
C THR A 105 -13.92 -6.45 -1.42
N SER A 106 -13.47 -5.64 -0.45
CA SER A 106 -14.34 -4.78 0.38
C SER A 106 -14.66 -3.44 -0.29
N MET A 107 -14.19 -3.24 -1.53
CA MET A 107 -14.46 -2.03 -2.30
C MET A 107 -14.62 -2.32 -3.78
N GLU A 108 -15.49 -1.54 -4.42
CA GLU A 108 -15.82 -1.64 -5.83
C GLU A 108 -15.86 -0.25 -6.46
N ILE A 109 -15.98 -0.18 -7.78
CA ILE A 109 -16.16 1.08 -8.50
C ILE A 109 -17.63 1.26 -8.83
N TYR A 110 -18.22 2.31 -8.29
CA TYR A 110 -19.50 2.85 -8.74
C TYR A 110 -19.29 3.69 -9.99
N ARG A 111 -20.15 3.51 -10.99
CA ARG A 111 -20.16 4.31 -12.22
C ARG A 111 -21.45 5.13 -12.29
N PRO A 112 -21.40 6.44 -12.02
CA PRO A 112 -22.59 7.29 -11.99
C PRO A 112 -23.37 7.32 -13.31
N ILE A 113 -22.68 7.28 -14.45
CA ILE A 113 -23.33 7.40 -15.77
C ILE A 113 -24.17 6.17 -16.12
N SER A 114 -23.60 4.97 -15.88
CA SER A 114 -24.29 3.70 -16.13
C SER A 114 -25.11 3.22 -14.93
N ASN A 115 -25.00 3.90 -13.79
CA ASN A 115 -25.61 3.56 -12.51
C ASN A 115 -25.39 2.09 -12.12
N ASP A 116 -24.16 1.62 -12.25
CA ASP A 116 -23.80 0.25 -11.91
C ASP A 116 -22.49 0.16 -11.13
N ILE A 117 -22.32 -0.97 -10.45
CA ILE A 117 -21.20 -1.25 -9.56
C ILE A 117 -20.41 -2.41 -10.17
N LYS A 118 -19.08 -2.26 -10.22
CA LYS A 118 -18.18 -3.32 -10.67
C LYS A 118 -16.89 -3.37 -9.86
N PRO A 119 -16.32 -4.55 -9.63
CA PRO A 119 -14.95 -4.67 -9.16
C PRO A 119 -13.98 -4.05 -10.18
N SER A 120 -12.94 -3.39 -9.67
CA SER A 120 -12.02 -2.62 -10.52
C SER A 120 -11.31 -3.48 -11.58
N TYR A 121 -10.97 -4.71 -11.20
CA TYR A 121 -10.28 -5.70 -12.03
C TYR A 121 -11.13 -6.31 -13.14
N THR A 122 -12.41 -5.95 -13.23
CA THR A 122 -13.32 -6.37 -14.32
C THR A 122 -13.58 -5.27 -15.34
N ILE A 123 -13.09 -4.04 -15.09
CA ILE A 123 -13.38 -2.87 -15.93
C ILE A 123 -12.73 -2.98 -17.32
N ALA A 124 -11.67 -3.77 -17.43
CA ALA A 124 -11.01 -4.08 -18.70
C ALA A 124 -11.98 -4.57 -19.79
N ASP A 125 -12.98 -5.36 -19.40
CA ASP A 125 -13.83 -6.09 -20.35
C ASP A 125 -14.90 -5.20 -21.01
N LYS A 126 -15.21 -4.03 -20.46
CA LYS A 126 -16.20 -3.08 -21.01
C LYS A 126 -15.82 -1.64 -20.68
N PHE A 127 -15.04 -1.03 -21.58
CA PHE A 127 -14.54 0.36 -21.50
C PHE A 127 -15.64 1.45 -21.54
N GLU A 128 -16.93 1.09 -21.49
CA GLU A 128 -18.01 2.07 -21.58
C GLU A 128 -18.25 2.76 -20.23
N GLY A 129 -18.27 4.10 -20.24
CA GLY A 129 -18.83 4.90 -19.14
C GLY A 129 -17.84 5.54 -18.15
N VAL A 130 -16.51 5.39 -18.31
CA VAL A 130 -15.55 6.08 -17.42
C VAL A 130 -15.04 7.38 -18.04
N TYR A 131 -15.89 8.40 -18.09
CA TYR A 131 -15.53 9.74 -18.57
C TYR A 131 -14.87 10.57 -17.46
N GLY A 132 -13.72 11.19 -17.76
CA GLY A 132 -12.98 12.06 -16.83
C GLY A 132 -11.47 11.81 -16.87
N LYS A 133 -10.65 12.88 -16.72
CA LYS A 133 -9.18 12.78 -16.67
C LYS A 133 -8.70 12.59 -15.22
N GLY A 134 -7.81 11.61 -14.99
CA GLY A 134 -7.07 11.44 -13.73
C GLY A 134 -7.69 10.50 -12.69
N ARG A 135 -6.83 10.07 -11.74
CA ARG A 135 -7.14 9.07 -10.70
C ARG A 135 -8.22 9.47 -9.69
N TYR A 136 -8.53 10.76 -9.66
CA TYR A 136 -9.40 11.41 -8.69
C TYR A 136 -10.89 11.31 -9.03
N ASN A 137 -11.24 10.78 -10.21
CA ASN A 137 -12.62 10.61 -10.68
C ASN A 137 -13.15 9.17 -10.53
N ILE A 138 -12.45 8.32 -9.76
CA ILE A 138 -12.96 6.97 -9.45
C ILE A 138 -13.87 7.09 -8.22
N HIS A 139 -15.15 6.77 -8.40
CA HIS A 139 -16.12 6.70 -7.32
C HIS A 139 -16.05 5.32 -6.67
N TRP A 140 -15.14 5.17 -5.71
CA TRP A 140 -15.05 3.95 -4.92
C TRP A 140 -16.28 3.80 -4.03
N LEU A 141 -16.98 2.68 -4.18
CA LEU A 141 -17.98 2.21 -3.24
C LEU A 141 -17.26 1.35 -2.19
N ILE A 142 -17.34 1.75 -0.93
CA ILE A 142 -16.55 1.17 0.16
C ILE A 142 -17.51 0.73 1.26
N ASP A 143 -17.35 -0.51 1.69
CA ASP A 143 -18.06 -1.08 2.83
C ASP A 143 -17.42 -0.59 4.14
N VAL A 144 -18.24 -0.06 5.05
CA VAL A 144 -17.84 0.41 6.39
C VAL A 144 -18.65 -0.35 7.44
N GLU A 145 -17.98 -1.14 8.28
CA GLU A 145 -18.63 -1.90 9.36
C GLU A 145 -19.01 -0.95 10.52
N GLN A 146 -20.28 -0.97 10.91
CA GLN A 146 -20.83 -0.21 12.03
C GLN A 146 -21.53 -1.16 13.00
N GLY A 147 -20.76 -1.77 13.91
CA GLY A 147 -21.27 -2.84 14.74
C GLY A 147 -21.57 -4.10 13.91
N ASP A 148 -22.84 -4.53 13.90
CA ASP A 148 -23.29 -5.71 13.15
C ASP A 148 -23.78 -5.39 11.73
N GLU A 149 -23.86 -4.09 11.37
CA GLU A 149 -24.31 -3.64 10.06
C GLU A 149 -23.15 -3.17 9.18
N VAL A 150 -23.30 -3.30 7.87
CA VAL A 150 -22.34 -2.79 6.88
C VAL A 150 -23.04 -1.70 6.08
N GLU A 151 -22.55 -0.47 6.23
CA GLU A 151 -23.04 0.71 5.52
C GLU A 151 -22.12 1.03 4.34
N LYS A 152 -22.70 1.43 3.20
CA LYS A 152 -21.93 1.70 1.98
C LYS A 152 -21.71 3.18 1.78
N TYR A 153 -20.45 3.55 1.53
CA TYR A 153 -20.06 4.91 1.27
C TYR A 153 -19.46 5.03 -0.13
N VAL A 154 -19.83 6.08 -0.87
CA VAL A 154 -19.26 6.36 -2.18
C VAL A 154 -18.30 7.54 -2.09
N ALA A 155 -17.09 7.36 -2.62
CA ALA A 155 -16.11 8.42 -2.75
C ALA A 155 -16.58 9.44 -3.78
N VAL A 156 -16.71 10.69 -3.34
CA VAL A 156 -17.02 11.85 -4.20
C VAL A 156 -15.73 12.46 -4.72
N SER A 157 -14.71 12.54 -3.86
CA SER A 157 -13.40 13.04 -4.22
C SER A 157 -12.32 12.35 -3.39
N MET A 158 -11.06 12.50 -3.81
CA MET A 158 -9.91 12.02 -3.07
C MET A 158 -9.21 13.20 -2.43
N ILE A 159 -9.18 13.21 -1.09
CA ILE A 159 -8.56 14.25 -0.29
C ILE A 159 -7.03 14.08 -0.30
N SER A 160 -6.55 12.84 -0.10
CA SER A 160 -5.12 12.56 -0.09
C SER A 160 -4.80 11.13 -0.50
N ALA A 161 -3.87 10.97 -1.44
CA ALA A 161 -3.26 9.69 -1.79
C ALA A 161 -1.73 9.77 -1.92
N ILE A 162 -1.11 10.86 -1.43
CA ILE A 162 0.35 11.08 -1.52
C ILE A 162 1.12 9.91 -0.91
N ARG A 163 0.59 9.33 0.17
CA ARG A 163 1.19 8.22 0.88
C ARG A 163 0.68 6.84 0.46
N SER A 164 -0.28 6.74 -0.46
CA SER A 164 -0.86 5.46 -0.92
C SER A 164 0.19 4.47 -1.44
N ALA A 165 1.28 5.01 -1.96
CA ALA A 165 2.42 4.28 -2.50
C ALA A 165 3.32 3.64 -1.42
N GLU A 166 3.26 4.09 -0.17
CA GLU A 166 4.22 3.69 0.87
C GLU A 166 4.26 2.17 1.02
N ILE A 167 5.46 1.61 0.84
CA ILE A 167 5.71 0.17 0.93
C ILE A 167 5.75 -0.26 2.40
N CYS A 168 6.61 0.39 3.18
CA CYS A 168 6.75 0.15 4.61
C CYS A 168 6.27 1.40 5.34
N GLY A 169 5.00 1.42 5.72
CA GLY A 169 4.39 2.64 6.27
C GLY A 169 2.90 2.46 6.48
N ARG A 170 2.18 3.58 6.50
CA ARG A 170 0.73 3.56 6.68
C ARG A 170 -0.02 3.43 5.36
N ALA A 171 0.63 3.71 4.23
CA ALA A 171 -0.01 3.63 2.91
C ALA A 171 -1.36 4.36 2.86
N THR A 172 -1.46 5.50 3.53
CA THR A 172 -2.73 6.15 3.83
C THR A 172 -3.38 6.72 2.56
N VAL A 173 -4.68 6.47 2.44
CA VAL A 173 -5.58 7.11 1.48
C VAL A 173 -6.74 7.75 2.23
N VAL A 174 -7.12 8.97 1.84
CA VAL A 174 -8.23 9.70 2.44
C VAL A 174 -9.18 10.11 1.31
N TYR A 175 -10.44 9.69 1.45
CA TYR A 175 -11.53 10.01 0.55
C TYR A 175 -12.50 10.98 1.22
N GLU A 176 -13.06 11.88 0.42
CA GLU A 176 -14.33 12.52 0.76
C GLU A 176 -15.44 11.57 0.31
N VAL A 177 -16.32 11.19 1.23
CA VAL A 177 -17.37 10.21 0.98
C VAL A 177 -18.74 10.69 1.44
N VAL A 178 -19.77 10.14 0.82
CA VAL A 178 -21.18 10.28 1.23
C VAL A 178 -21.81 8.90 1.34
N LYS A 179 -22.90 8.76 2.09
CA LYS A 179 -23.67 7.51 2.13
C LYS A 179 -24.19 7.20 0.73
N PHE A 180 -24.08 5.95 0.31
CA PHE A 180 -24.45 5.57 -1.05
C PHE A 180 -25.96 5.73 -1.32
N ASP A 181 -26.80 5.45 -0.33
CA ASP A 181 -28.24 5.62 -0.43
C ASP A 181 -28.66 7.12 -0.52
N GLU A 182 -27.76 8.02 -0.11
CA GLU A 182 -27.95 9.47 -0.17
C GLU A 182 -27.09 10.13 -1.27
N LYS A 183 -26.49 9.34 -2.17
CA LYS A 183 -25.53 9.85 -3.18
C LYS A 183 -26.09 10.95 -4.09
N ASP A 184 -27.42 10.97 -4.31
CA ASP A 184 -28.10 11.90 -5.21
C ASP A 184 -28.51 13.21 -4.50
N ASP A 185 -28.68 13.17 -3.18
CA ASP A 185 -28.96 14.35 -2.33
C ASP A 185 -28.28 14.17 -0.96
N PRO A 186 -26.94 14.37 -0.89
CA PRO A 186 -26.18 14.07 0.32
C PRO A 186 -26.52 15.03 1.47
N LYS A 187 -26.96 14.47 2.60
CA LYS A 187 -27.23 15.27 3.80
C LYS A 187 -25.97 15.68 4.53
N GLU A 188 -24.98 14.79 4.52
CA GLU A 188 -23.71 14.97 5.20
C GLU A 188 -22.56 14.40 4.36
N THR A 189 -21.36 14.91 4.61
CA THR A 189 -20.12 14.45 3.98
C THR A 189 -19.15 13.99 5.05
N TYR A 190 -18.35 12.98 4.75
CA TYR A 190 -17.40 12.39 5.69
C TYR A 190 -16.01 12.30 5.05
N ALA A 191 -14.99 12.27 5.89
CA ALA A 191 -13.64 11.87 5.51
C ALA A 191 -13.46 10.40 5.88
N LEU A 192 -13.26 9.54 4.87
CA LEU A 192 -12.93 8.14 5.07
C LEU A 192 -11.43 7.93 4.86
N LYS A 193 -10.73 7.62 5.95
CA LYS A 193 -9.30 7.33 5.96
C LYS A 193 -9.08 5.82 5.98
N ARG A 194 -8.32 5.32 5.00
CA ARG A 194 -7.87 3.93 4.91
C ARG A 194 -6.37 3.86 5.10
N TYR A 195 -5.87 3.00 5.97
CA TYR A 195 -4.42 2.87 6.19
C TYR A 195 -4.02 1.54 6.86
N TRP A 196 -2.73 1.24 6.78
CA TRP A 196 -2.10 0.06 7.36
C TRP A 196 -1.45 0.39 8.70
N ARG A 197 -2.01 -0.11 9.81
CA ARG A 197 -1.49 0.10 11.16
C ARG A 197 -0.52 -1.03 11.55
N PRO A 198 0.62 -0.72 12.21
CA PRO A 198 1.53 -1.75 12.71
C PRO A 198 0.99 -2.45 13.95
N ILE A 199 1.12 -3.78 13.99
CA ILE A 199 0.67 -4.65 15.08
C ILE A 199 1.88 -5.28 15.76
N ARG A 200 1.86 -5.32 17.10
CA ARG A 200 2.87 -6.03 17.89
C ARG A 200 2.51 -7.52 17.93
N SER A 201 3.53 -8.37 17.95
CA SER A 201 3.38 -9.83 18.12
C SER A 201 2.41 -10.15 19.28
N GLY A 202 1.35 -10.93 19.01
CA GLY A 202 0.27 -11.25 19.96
C GLY A 202 -1.03 -10.45 19.78
N ASN A 203 -1.29 -9.86 18.61
CA ASN A 203 -2.52 -9.13 18.26
C ASN A 203 -2.82 -7.89 19.11
N SER A 204 -1.83 -7.36 19.85
CA SER A 204 -1.95 -6.05 20.49
C SER A 204 -1.37 -4.99 19.56
N ASP A 205 -2.03 -3.85 19.39
CA ASP A 205 -1.47 -2.76 18.61
C ASP A 205 -0.10 -2.32 19.17
N LEU A 206 0.84 -1.91 18.30
CA LEU A 206 2.13 -1.35 18.76
C LEU A 206 1.94 -0.03 19.51
N TYR A 207 0.92 0.73 19.11
CA TYR A 207 0.41 1.96 19.68
C TYR A 207 -1.12 1.93 19.57
N PRO A 208 -1.89 2.59 20.45
CA PRO A 208 -3.35 2.68 20.28
C PRO A 208 -3.71 3.02 18.83
N SER A 209 -4.69 2.31 18.26
CA SER A 209 -5.20 2.65 16.93
C SER A 209 -5.63 4.12 16.89
N GLU A 210 -5.54 4.77 15.73
CA GLU A 210 -5.89 6.18 15.62
C GLU A 210 -7.36 6.41 15.96
N GLY A 211 -8.25 5.45 15.66
CA GLY A 211 -9.63 5.47 16.11
C GLY A 211 -9.77 5.45 17.64
N LYS A 212 -8.98 4.62 18.33
CA LYS A 212 -8.96 4.60 19.80
C LYS A 212 -8.37 5.87 20.41
N ILE A 213 -7.44 6.53 19.72
CA ILE A 213 -6.96 7.85 20.12
C ILE A 213 -8.10 8.86 20.04
N TYR A 214 -8.91 8.83 18.97
CA TYR A 214 -10.08 9.69 18.85
C TYR A 214 -11.13 9.43 19.91
N GLU A 215 -11.41 8.16 20.26
CA GLU A 215 -12.28 7.84 21.38
C GLU A 215 -11.82 8.52 22.68
N ILE A 216 -10.52 8.43 23.00
CA ILE A 216 -9.95 9.05 24.21
C ILE A 216 -10.06 10.58 24.16
N ILE A 217 -9.96 11.20 22.98
CA ILE A 217 -10.09 12.65 22.82
C ILE A 217 -11.56 13.08 22.95
N ASP A 218 -12.47 12.26 22.42
CA ASP A 218 -13.92 12.49 22.43
C ASP A 218 -14.54 12.16 23.80
N GLU A 219 -13.85 11.40 24.65
CA GLU A 219 -14.24 11.15 26.04
C GLU A 219 -14.42 12.47 26.81
N GLY A 220 -15.66 12.77 27.18
CA GLY A 220 -16.04 13.98 27.91
C GLY A 220 -16.59 15.12 27.06
N GLN A 221 -16.71 14.94 25.73
CA GLN A 221 -17.49 15.85 24.87
C GLN A 221 -18.97 15.47 24.93
N GLU A 222 -19.84 16.38 25.36
CA GLU A 222 -21.30 16.17 25.35
C GLU A 222 -21.93 16.42 23.96
N ASP A 223 -21.20 17.09 23.07
CA ASP A 223 -21.67 17.44 21.72
C ASP A 223 -21.16 16.45 20.67
N ASP A 224 -22.07 15.64 20.12
CA ASP A 224 -21.78 14.67 19.07
C ASP A 224 -21.20 15.31 17.79
N THR A 225 -21.39 16.62 17.58
CA THR A 225 -20.85 17.34 16.41
C THR A 225 -19.35 17.62 16.51
N LEU A 226 -18.75 17.48 17.70
CA LEU A 226 -17.32 17.68 17.95
C LEU A 226 -16.52 16.37 17.89
N LYS A 227 -17.17 15.24 17.62
CA LYS A 227 -16.50 13.94 17.54
C LYS A 227 -15.47 13.91 16.41
N HIS A 228 -14.28 13.46 16.74
CA HIS A 228 -13.18 13.36 15.78
C HIS A 228 -13.31 12.11 14.91
N ALA A 229 -13.93 11.03 15.41
CA ALA A 229 -14.27 9.85 14.63
C ALA A 229 -15.66 9.33 14.97
N ILE A 230 -16.40 8.90 13.95
CA ILE A 230 -17.73 8.29 14.11
C ILE A 230 -17.58 6.78 14.26
N VAL A 231 -16.75 6.17 13.40
CA VAL A 231 -16.56 4.73 13.30
C VAL A 231 -15.13 4.43 12.89
N TYR A 232 -14.55 3.38 13.45
CA TYR A 232 -13.32 2.77 12.93
C TYR A 232 -13.37 1.27 13.10
N HIS A 233 -12.82 0.53 12.14
CA HIS A 233 -12.79 -0.93 12.16
C HIS A 233 -11.66 -1.47 11.29
N ASP A 234 -11.23 -2.69 11.59
CA ASP A 234 -10.33 -3.43 10.70
C ASP A 234 -11.09 -3.89 9.45
N ILE A 235 -10.48 -3.71 8.29
CA ILE A 235 -11.05 -4.16 7.02
C ILE A 235 -10.96 -5.68 6.99
N LYS A 236 -12.05 -6.32 6.54
CA LYS A 236 -12.10 -7.77 6.34
C LYS A 236 -12.13 -8.11 4.85
N VAL A 237 -11.37 -9.13 4.48
CA VAL A 237 -11.37 -9.73 3.15
C VAL A 237 -11.62 -11.22 3.33
N ASP A 238 -12.64 -11.77 2.65
CA ASP A 238 -13.12 -13.14 2.86
C ASP A 238 -13.34 -13.46 4.36
N ASP A 239 -14.04 -12.55 5.06
CA ASP A 239 -14.38 -12.60 6.50
C ASP A 239 -13.19 -12.62 7.47
N GLN A 240 -11.97 -12.35 6.99
CA GLN A 240 -10.76 -12.32 7.80
C GLN A 240 -10.15 -10.92 7.81
N VAL A 241 -9.61 -10.51 8.96
CA VAL A 241 -8.88 -9.24 9.09
C VAL A 241 -7.76 -9.19 8.05
N ASP A 242 -7.75 -8.12 7.28
CA ASP A 242 -6.78 -7.89 6.22
C ASP A 242 -5.41 -7.55 6.81
N SER A 243 -4.63 -8.60 7.04
CA SER A 243 -3.31 -8.53 7.66
C SER A 243 -2.20 -8.95 6.71
N THR A 244 -1.05 -8.29 6.82
CA THR A 244 0.12 -8.66 6.02
C THR A 244 0.68 -10.01 6.43
N PHE A 245 0.70 -10.35 7.72
CA PHE A 245 1.30 -11.59 8.19
C PHE A 245 0.34 -12.79 8.19
N GLU A 246 -0.81 -12.68 8.84
CA GLU A 246 -1.74 -13.81 8.98
C GLU A 246 -2.49 -14.12 7.68
N LEU A 247 -3.10 -13.13 7.03
CA LEU A 247 -3.91 -13.36 5.82
C LEU A 247 -3.05 -13.44 4.55
N ILE A 248 -2.24 -12.42 4.29
CA ILE A 248 -1.49 -12.28 3.03
C ILE A 248 -0.33 -13.27 2.97
N ARG A 249 0.53 -13.29 4.01
CA ARG A 249 1.69 -14.20 4.08
C ARG A 249 1.36 -15.57 4.64
N ARG A 250 0.16 -15.80 5.20
CA ARG A 250 -0.25 -17.10 5.77
C ARG A 250 0.74 -17.61 6.82
N GLY A 251 1.23 -16.71 7.67
CA GLY A 251 2.19 -17.02 8.74
C GLY A 251 3.61 -17.35 8.24
N MET A 252 3.91 -17.17 6.95
CA MET A 252 5.25 -17.42 6.43
C MET A 252 6.25 -16.38 6.95
N VAL A 253 7.20 -16.83 7.76
CA VAL A 253 8.33 -16.01 8.22
C VAL A 253 9.42 -16.00 7.15
N ALA A 254 9.84 -14.79 6.75
CA ALA A 254 10.94 -14.59 5.83
C ALA A 254 12.26 -14.39 6.57
N GLU A 255 13.31 -15.08 6.15
CA GLU A 255 14.67 -14.77 6.58
C GLU A 255 15.16 -13.47 5.93
N ARG A 256 16.06 -12.75 6.61
CA ARG A 256 16.66 -11.54 6.05
C ARG A 256 17.46 -11.88 4.79
N TYR A 257 17.15 -11.21 3.68
CA TYR A 257 17.93 -11.37 2.45
C TYR A 257 19.31 -10.74 2.59
N GLU A 258 20.36 -11.54 2.43
CA GLU A 258 21.74 -11.05 2.35
C GLU A 258 21.99 -10.45 0.97
N ARG A 259 22.24 -9.13 0.94
CA ARG A 259 22.52 -8.44 -0.32
C ARG A 259 23.88 -8.91 -0.87
N PRO A 260 23.96 -9.30 -2.15
CA PRO A 260 25.24 -9.70 -2.71
C PRO A 260 26.20 -8.51 -2.69
N VAL A 261 27.43 -8.75 -2.27
CA VAL A 261 28.47 -7.72 -2.20
C VAL A 261 28.86 -7.35 -3.62
N LYS A 262 28.61 -6.10 -4.01
CA LYS A 262 29.14 -5.56 -5.26
C LYS A 262 30.66 -5.39 -5.06
N PRO A 263 31.53 -5.97 -5.92
CA PRO A 263 32.95 -5.68 -5.86
C PRO A 263 33.14 -4.16 -5.95
N LEU A 264 33.88 -3.57 -5.00
CA LEU A 264 34.31 -2.19 -5.12
C LEU A 264 35.03 -2.06 -6.47
N PRO A 265 34.67 -1.10 -7.32
CA PRO A 265 35.45 -0.85 -8.52
C PRO A 265 36.90 -0.56 -8.08
N ALA A 266 37.87 -1.18 -8.76
CA ALA A 266 39.27 -0.83 -8.57
C ALA A 266 39.41 0.68 -8.78
N SER A 267 39.74 1.39 -7.69
CA SER A 267 39.95 2.85 -7.59
C SER A 267 39.28 3.67 -8.69
N ARG A 268 37.99 3.94 -8.58
CA ARG A 268 37.43 5.12 -9.26
C ARG A 268 37.70 6.33 -8.37
N ALA A 269 38.16 7.43 -8.97
CA ALA A 269 38.33 8.71 -8.29
C ALA A 269 37.02 9.06 -7.56
N GLU A 270 37.16 9.42 -6.28
CA GLU A 270 36.07 9.88 -5.42
C GLU A 270 35.36 11.04 -6.13
N THR A 271 34.03 10.95 -6.27
CA THR A 271 33.24 12.05 -6.86
C THR A 271 32.84 13.04 -5.78
N ASP A 272 32.55 14.28 -6.14
CA ASP A 272 32.09 15.30 -5.18
C ASP A 272 30.83 14.84 -4.42
N ALA A 273 29.97 14.03 -5.07
CA ALA A 273 28.82 13.41 -4.44
C ALA A 273 29.20 12.36 -3.37
N ASP A 274 30.28 11.60 -3.57
CA ASP A 274 30.79 10.66 -2.57
C ASP A 274 31.39 11.42 -1.37
N ALA A 275 32.04 12.57 -1.62
CA ALA A 275 32.60 13.44 -0.60
C ALA A 275 31.50 14.12 0.25
N GLU A 276 30.40 14.54 -0.37
CA GLU A 276 29.22 15.07 0.33
C GLU A 276 28.55 13.98 1.20
N LEU A 277 28.39 12.76 0.68
CA LEU A 277 27.84 11.63 1.43
C LEU A 277 28.72 11.20 2.62
N ARG A 278 30.02 11.44 2.53
CA ARG A 278 30.98 11.22 3.63
C ARG A 278 30.92 12.35 4.65
N ALA A 279 30.71 13.59 4.21
CA ALA A 279 30.57 14.74 5.09
C ALA A 279 29.31 14.63 5.96
N ASP A 280 28.21 14.12 5.41
CA ASP A 280 26.93 13.91 6.12
C ASP A 280 27.01 12.81 7.20
N ARG A 281 27.96 11.87 7.08
CA ARG A 281 28.22 10.83 8.09
C ARG A 281 29.04 11.30 9.30
N ARG A 282 29.63 12.50 9.26
CA ARG A 282 30.41 13.04 10.40
C ARG A 282 29.55 13.55 11.55
N ASP A 283 28.25 13.71 11.33
CA ASP A 283 27.29 14.17 12.35
C ASP A 283 26.75 13.04 13.25
N VAL A 284 27.20 11.80 13.05
CA VAL A 284 26.93 10.69 13.96
C VAL A 284 28.18 10.48 14.82
N PRO A 285 28.14 10.78 16.14
CA PRO A 285 29.24 10.50 17.04
C PRO A 285 29.70 9.04 16.90
N GLU A 286 31.01 8.80 16.87
CA GLU A 286 31.59 7.45 16.72
C GLU A 286 31.16 6.50 17.87
N ASP A 287 30.74 7.09 19.00
CA ASP A 287 30.19 6.42 20.20
C ASP A 287 28.65 6.34 20.24
N SER A 288 27.95 6.67 19.14
CA SER A 288 26.50 6.48 19.08
C SER A 288 26.20 4.99 19.23
N PRO A 289 25.40 4.56 20.24
CA PRO A 289 25.06 3.15 20.39
C PRO A 289 24.37 2.70 19.11
N THR A 290 25.05 1.84 18.34
CA THR A 290 24.42 1.18 17.21
C THR A 290 23.30 0.34 17.81
N PRO A 291 22.03 0.48 17.39
CA PRO A 291 20.97 -0.34 17.93
C PRO A 291 21.35 -1.80 17.70
N THR A 292 21.72 -2.49 18.78
CA THR A 292 21.98 -3.92 18.82
C THR A 292 20.63 -4.61 18.85
N ALA A 293 19.82 -4.39 17.81
CA ALA A 293 18.74 -5.29 17.49
C ALA A 293 19.43 -6.61 17.11
N ASP A 294 19.12 -7.68 17.84
CA ASP A 294 19.52 -9.04 17.46
C ASP A 294 19.17 -9.24 15.97
N PRO A 295 20.18 -9.31 15.09
CA PRO A 295 19.93 -9.33 13.65
C PRO A 295 19.31 -10.64 13.18
N SER A 296 19.22 -11.65 14.04
CA SER A 296 18.77 -13.00 13.70
C SER A 296 17.24 -13.13 13.61
N ILE A 297 16.46 -12.22 14.20
CA ILE A 297 15.00 -12.25 14.13
C ILE A 297 14.46 -10.82 14.04
N LEU A 298 14.37 -10.27 12.82
CA LEU A 298 13.39 -9.22 12.57
C LEU A 298 12.05 -9.96 12.43
N THR A 299 11.26 -10.06 13.50
CA THR A 299 9.86 -10.47 13.35
C THR A 299 9.24 -9.52 12.33
N PRO A 300 8.71 -10.02 11.18
CA PRO A 300 8.03 -9.17 10.23
C PRO A 300 6.97 -8.36 10.98
N LEU A 301 7.00 -7.04 10.86
CA LEU A 301 6.00 -6.20 11.49
C LEU A 301 4.67 -6.49 10.80
N ASP A 302 3.77 -7.19 11.48
CA ASP A 302 2.42 -7.40 10.99
C ASP A 302 1.71 -6.05 10.89
N ARG A 303 0.84 -5.92 9.91
CA ARG A 303 0.05 -4.71 9.70
C ARG A 303 -1.36 -5.08 9.36
N HIS A 304 -2.31 -4.44 10.02
CA HIS A 304 -3.74 -4.60 9.73
C HIS A 304 -4.23 -3.37 8.96
N HIS A 305 -5.05 -3.62 7.94
CA HIS A 305 -5.69 -2.58 7.14
C HIS A 305 -6.94 -2.10 7.87
N MET A 306 -7.12 -0.79 8.01
CA MET A 306 -8.16 -0.20 8.84
C MET A 306 -8.87 0.96 8.14
N ASN A 307 -10.16 1.11 8.42
CA ASN A 307 -10.98 2.27 8.08
C ASN A 307 -11.18 3.17 9.31
N ILE A 308 -11.18 4.48 9.11
CA ILE A 308 -11.71 5.48 10.05
C ILE A 308 -12.61 6.43 9.28
N LEU A 309 -13.85 6.58 9.74
CA LEU A 309 -14.82 7.52 9.22
C LEU A 309 -14.96 8.70 10.18
N MET A 310 -14.80 9.91 9.65
CA MET A 310 -14.82 11.16 10.42
C MET A 310 -15.81 12.14 9.79
N PRO A 311 -16.57 12.94 10.57
CA PRO A 311 -17.43 13.97 10.02
C PRO A 311 -16.58 15.05 9.33
N MET A 312 -17.02 15.56 8.18
CA MET A 312 -16.34 16.68 7.52
C MET A 312 -16.92 18.01 8.01
N GLY A 313 -16.19 18.71 8.89
CA GLY A 313 -16.47 20.10 9.23
C GLY A 313 -16.16 21.09 8.08
N LEU A 314 -16.70 22.32 8.18
CA LEU A 314 -16.46 23.43 7.22
C LEU A 314 -14.96 23.73 7.00
N GLU A 315 -14.12 23.49 8.01
CA GLU A 315 -12.68 23.77 7.97
C GLU A 315 -11.91 22.83 7.02
N ILE A 316 -12.31 21.55 6.93
CA ILE A 316 -11.68 20.59 6.01
C ILE A 316 -12.13 20.88 4.57
N LYS A 317 -13.39 21.28 4.35
CA LYS A 317 -13.89 21.74 3.04
C LYS A 317 -13.11 22.96 2.53
N LEU A 318 -12.77 23.91 3.41
CA LEU A 318 -11.92 25.06 3.07
C LEU A 318 -10.46 24.65 2.85
N GLY A 319 -9.94 23.67 3.61
CA GLY A 319 -8.61 23.08 3.40
C GLY A 319 -8.46 22.38 2.05
N VAL A 320 -9.49 21.66 1.58
CA VAL A 320 -9.53 20.99 0.26
C VAL A 320 -9.68 21.98 -0.91
N LEU A 321 -10.35 23.12 -0.68
CA LEU A 321 -10.39 24.22 -1.65
C LEU A 321 -9.09 25.06 -1.64
N ALA A 322 -8.41 25.17 -0.49
CA ALA A 322 -7.14 25.88 -0.31
C ALA A 322 -5.90 25.02 -0.65
N SER A 323 -6.02 23.69 -0.71
CA SER A 323 -4.95 22.74 -1.07
C SER A 323 -4.59 22.73 -2.56
N ARG A 324 -5.10 23.70 -3.33
CA ARG A 324 -4.39 24.21 -4.52
C ARG A 324 -3.12 25.02 -4.15
N SER A 325 -2.79 25.15 -2.87
CA SER A 325 -1.51 25.66 -2.36
C SER A 325 -0.96 24.77 -1.22
N PRO A 326 0.38 24.66 -1.05
CA PRO A 326 1.04 23.54 -0.38
C PRO A 326 1.15 23.64 1.16
N PHE A 327 0.28 24.37 1.83
CA PHE A 327 0.42 24.68 3.26
C PHE A 327 -0.72 24.13 4.11
N PHE A 328 -0.87 22.80 4.21
CA PHE A 328 -1.52 22.17 5.36
C PHE A 328 -0.96 20.75 5.53
N CYS A 329 0.35 20.70 5.79
CA CYS A 329 1.02 19.54 6.37
C CYS A 329 1.82 20.10 7.55
N ALA A 330 1.21 20.20 8.73
CA ALA A 330 1.89 20.62 9.94
C ALA A 330 1.23 20.00 11.17
N SER A 331 1.80 18.88 11.61
CA SER A 331 2.01 18.42 13.00
C SER A 331 2.13 16.88 12.94
N THR A 332 3.26 16.24 13.16
CA THR A 332 4.48 16.60 13.87
C THR A 332 5.68 15.95 13.16
N ASP A 333 6.59 16.80 12.66
CA ASP A 333 7.94 16.42 12.30
C ASP A 333 8.82 16.45 13.54
N HIS A 334 9.46 15.33 13.85
CA HIS A 334 10.83 15.31 14.35
C HIS A 334 11.51 14.07 13.78
N PHE A 335 12.06 14.21 12.57
CA PHE A 335 13.49 14.07 12.29
C PHE A 335 13.73 14.10 10.77
N TYR A 336 14.76 14.85 10.37
CA TYR A 336 15.31 15.04 9.02
C TYR A 336 14.62 16.04 8.09
N ASP A 337 14.87 17.33 8.34
CA ASP A 337 15.08 18.31 7.29
C ASP A 337 16.58 18.69 7.25
N ARG A 338 17.22 18.49 6.09
CA ARG A 338 18.13 19.46 5.47
C ARG A 338 18.60 18.94 4.11
N GLY A 339 18.34 19.71 3.04
CA GLY A 339 19.33 19.82 1.96
C GLY A 339 18.91 19.66 0.49
N LYS A 340 17.93 20.45 0.05
CA LYS A 340 17.96 21.27 -1.19
C LYS A 340 18.30 20.68 -2.58
N THR A 341 17.34 20.95 -3.49
CA THR A 341 17.45 21.44 -4.88
C THR A 341 17.99 20.52 -5.97
N TRP A 342 17.04 20.03 -6.78
CA TRP A 342 17.23 19.35 -8.05
C TRP A 342 17.41 20.36 -9.20
N GLN A 343 18.45 20.15 -10.02
CA GLN A 343 18.35 20.25 -11.48
C GLN A 343 18.14 18.83 -12.03
#